data_AF-A0A8B0SIU4-F1
#
_entry.id   AF-A0A8B0SIU4-F1
#
_cell.length_a   1.000
_cell.length_b   1.000
_cell.length_c   1.000
_cell.angle_alpha   90.00
_cell.angle_beta   90.00
_cell.angle_gamma   90.00
#
_symmetry.space_group_name_H-M   'P 1'
#
loop_
_entity.id
_entity.type
_entity.pdbx_description
1 polymer ?
#
loop_
_entity_poly.entity_id
_entity_poly.type
_entity_poly.pdbx_seq_one_letter_code
_entity_poly.pdbx_strand_id
1 'polypeptide(L)'
;MNRYPLWKYLMIAATLVIGLLYSIPNFFHPDYAVQLVPKTAQILLDPAAMQQFDTVLKAQGLAATASENDGKLSVLRFSDDTTQGKAYKALKEAVGENYVVSLNLAATTPSWLRAINASPMTLGLDLRGGVHFLMEVDMKAAVDKQLNRYDDEFRDLMRSKNIKYQGIERQGDTLLVKFPDAPSRDAADQIMREEYSTALQFTPVVASTNIQVSIAQTELLTIQKSALQQNITTLRRRINTLGVAEPVIQQQGMNRIVVQLPGVQDTAEAKRALGATSTLEFRLVDMENDPTVAKQSGKVPASSQLYQSRDGRDVLLKRKVMLTGEFIVNAMSGRDNQNGQPIVSITLNSAGAKRFSKVTGENVKKDMAVVLISNVSETQEIDGKTVLKTNQVEEVISVATIQEQLSKNFQISGLDSPQEAHELAMGLRDGALAAPVYIVEERTVGPSMGQENIEKGFNSNFWGFVAVVAFMLVYYRMFGVISSLALAVNGLFLFALLSIIGATLTLPGLAGIALTLGMAIDANVLINERIREELRAGAPPQQAIFAGYDRAWGTILDSNLTTLIAGIALFMLGSGPIKGFAVVLCLGILTSMFSAVTVSRAMVNLMYGSKSRLEKIAI
;
A
#
# COMPACT_ATOMS: atom_id res chain seq x y z
N MET A 1 -55.05 -1.19 16.68
CA MET A 1 -54.63 -1.70 15.35
C MET A 1 -53.13 -1.51 15.23
N ASN A 2 -52.36 -2.56 14.92
CA ASN A 2 -50.91 -2.53 14.77
C ASN A 2 -50.53 -1.84 13.44
N ARG A 3 -50.78 -0.52 13.34
CA ARG A 3 -50.48 0.25 12.12
C ARG A 3 -49.00 0.65 12.15
N TYR A 4 -48.20 -0.04 11.35
CA TYR A 4 -46.82 0.34 11.12
C TYR A 4 -46.79 1.74 10.44
N PRO A 5 -46.06 2.74 10.97
CA PRO A 5 -46.07 4.09 10.42
C PRO A 5 -45.63 4.16 8.96
N LEU A 6 -46.27 5.00 8.16
CA LEU A 6 -46.01 5.14 6.72
C LEU A 6 -44.56 5.57 6.43
N TRP A 7 -43.98 6.40 7.29
CA TRP A 7 -42.57 6.80 7.19
C TRP A 7 -41.60 5.61 7.29
N LYS A 8 -41.94 4.55 8.05
CA LYS A 8 -41.09 3.36 8.14
C LYS A 8 -41.12 2.54 6.86
N TYR A 9 -42.27 2.44 6.19
CA TYR A 9 -42.35 1.82 4.86
C TYR A 9 -41.56 2.61 3.82
N LEU A 10 -41.67 3.94 3.83
CA LEU A 10 -40.86 4.79 2.95
C LEU A 10 -39.36 4.63 3.21
N MET A 11 -38.94 4.54 4.48
CA MET A 11 -37.56 4.28 4.85
C MET A 11 -37.08 2.92 4.32
N ILE A 12 -37.85 1.84 4.50
CA ILE A 12 -37.51 0.51 3.97
C ILE A 12 -37.42 0.52 2.44
N ALA A 13 -38.36 1.19 1.76
CA ALA A 13 -38.34 1.29 0.30
C ALA A 13 -37.10 2.07 -0.19
N ALA A 14 -36.77 3.19 0.44
CA ALA A 14 -35.57 3.96 0.12
C ALA A 14 -34.30 3.15 0.34
N THR A 15 -34.17 2.43 1.47
CA THR A 15 -32.99 1.60 1.74
C THR A 15 -32.90 0.42 0.77
N LEU A 16 -34.01 -0.21 0.38
CA LEU A 16 -34.03 -1.27 -0.63
C LEU A 16 -33.56 -0.77 -2.00
N VAL A 17 -34.00 0.41 -2.44
CA VAL A 17 -33.55 1.01 -3.70
C VAL A 17 -32.05 1.27 -3.67
N ILE A 18 -31.53 1.84 -2.57
CA ILE A 18 -30.09 2.06 -2.39
C ILE A 18 -29.36 0.72 -2.38
N GLY A 19 -29.85 -0.28 -1.65
CA GLY A 19 -29.25 -1.61 -1.57
C GLY A 19 -29.18 -2.31 -2.92
N LEU A 20 -30.24 -2.23 -3.74
CA LEU A 20 -30.25 -2.76 -5.10
C LEU A 20 -29.23 -2.03 -5.97
N LEU A 21 -29.25 -0.69 -5.96
CA LEU A 21 -28.40 0.12 -6.82
C LEU A 21 -26.90 -0.08 -6.52
N TYR A 22 -26.51 -0.23 -5.25
CA TYR A 22 -25.11 -0.51 -4.87
C TYR A 22 -24.72 -1.99 -4.88
N SER A 23 -25.68 -2.92 -4.99
CA SER A 23 -25.36 -4.35 -5.17
C SER A 23 -25.17 -4.76 -6.64
N ILE A 24 -25.85 -4.07 -7.57
CA ILE A 24 -25.75 -4.30 -9.02
C ILE A 24 -24.30 -4.35 -9.55
N PRO A 25 -23.37 -3.45 -9.18
CA PRO A 25 -21.99 -3.50 -9.64
C PRO A 25 -21.30 -4.85 -9.43
N ASN A 26 -21.67 -5.61 -8.39
CA ASN A 26 -21.04 -6.88 -8.07
C ASN A 26 -21.41 -8.02 -9.02
N PHE A 27 -22.46 -7.87 -9.83
CA PHE A 27 -22.82 -8.83 -10.88
C PHE A 27 -22.00 -8.65 -12.16
N PHE A 28 -21.23 -7.55 -12.26
CA PHE A 28 -20.32 -7.30 -13.37
C PHE A 28 -18.97 -7.92 -13.06
N HIS A 29 -18.74 -9.13 -13.55
CA HIS A 29 -17.43 -9.79 -13.44
C HIS A 29 -16.39 -9.02 -14.27
N PRO A 30 -15.19 -8.76 -13.71
CA PRO A 30 -14.16 -8.08 -14.46
C PRO A 30 -13.61 -8.97 -15.58
N ASP A 31 -13.32 -8.37 -16.74
CA ASP A 31 -12.72 -9.06 -17.88
C ASP A 31 -11.21 -9.21 -17.66
N TYR A 32 -10.63 -10.33 -18.10
CA TYR A 32 -9.17 -10.46 -18.19
C TYR A 32 -8.64 -9.46 -19.20
N ALA A 33 -7.67 -8.64 -18.82
CA ALA A 33 -7.17 -7.58 -19.69
C ALA A 33 -5.65 -7.43 -19.65
N VAL A 34 -5.04 -7.13 -20.79
CA VAL A 34 -3.66 -6.66 -20.86
C VAL A 34 -3.70 -5.16 -21.03
N GLN A 35 -3.02 -4.48 -20.11
CA GLN A 35 -2.93 -3.03 -20.09
C GLN A 35 -1.59 -2.59 -20.65
N LEU A 36 -1.62 -1.59 -21.53
CA LEU A 36 -0.42 -0.97 -22.10
C LEU A 36 -0.44 0.52 -21.78
N VAL A 37 0.58 0.96 -21.03
CA VAL A 37 0.78 2.37 -20.68
C VAL A 37 2.09 2.84 -21.31
N PRO A 38 2.13 3.96 -22.04
CA PRO A 38 3.37 4.50 -22.56
C PRO A 38 4.29 4.89 -21.41
N LYS A 39 5.57 4.48 -21.45
CA LYS A 39 6.53 4.83 -20.38
C LYS A 39 6.81 6.33 -20.28
N THR A 40 6.63 7.08 -21.37
CA THR A 40 6.90 8.51 -21.46
C THR A 40 5.71 9.25 -22.05
N ALA A 41 5.38 10.42 -21.52
CA ALA A 41 4.25 11.25 -21.97
C ALA A 41 4.34 11.73 -23.44
N GLN A 42 5.51 11.55 -24.09
CA GLN A 42 5.72 11.85 -25.52
C GLN A 42 5.27 10.70 -26.43
N ILE A 43 5.15 9.48 -25.91
CA ILE A 43 4.69 8.31 -26.67
C ILE A 43 3.16 8.28 -26.54
N LEU A 44 2.47 8.48 -27.66
CA LEU A 44 1.02 8.44 -27.74
C LEU A 44 0.54 7.05 -28.18
N LEU A 45 -0.63 6.64 -27.70
CA LEU A 45 -1.30 5.42 -28.15
C LEU A 45 -2.09 5.70 -29.42
N ASP A 46 -1.36 5.86 -30.52
CA ASP A 46 -1.89 6.20 -31.83
C ASP A 46 -2.60 5.02 -32.49
N PRO A 47 -3.46 5.24 -33.51
CA PRO A 47 -4.07 4.16 -34.28
C PRO A 47 -3.05 3.18 -34.90
N ALA A 48 -1.84 3.65 -35.22
CA ALA A 48 -0.75 2.81 -35.72
C ALA A 48 -0.21 1.85 -34.66
N ALA A 49 -0.09 2.29 -33.40
CA ALA A 49 0.31 1.43 -32.28
C ALA A 49 -0.75 0.35 -32.01
N MET A 50 -2.04 0.72 -32.10
CA MET A 50 -3.14 -0.25 -31.98
C MET A 50 -3.07 -1.33 -33.08
N GLN A 51 -2.82 -0.94 -34.33
CA GLN A 51 -2.64 -1.89 -35.43
C GLN A 51 -1.43 -2.81 -35.21
N GLN A 52 -0.35 -2.29 -34.65
CA GLN A 52 0.81 -3.11 -34.28
C GLN A 52 0.43 -4.15 -33.22
N PHE A 53 -0.30 -3.76 -32.17
CA PHE A 53 -0.75 -4.68 -31.12
C PHE A 53 -1.67 -5.77 -31.69
N ASP A 54 -2.64 -5.39 -32.53
CA ASP A 54 -3.53 -6.34 -33.21
C ASP A 54 -2.76 -7.31 -34.12
N THR A 55 -1.73 -6.83 -34.81
CA THR A 55 -0.91 -7.66 -35.71
C THR A 55 -0.12 -8.70 -34.91
N VAL A 56 0.46 -8.30 -33.78
CA VAL A 56 1.19 -9.19 -32.86
C VAL A 56 0.26 -10.26 -32.29
N LEU A 57 -0.95 -9.86 -31.85
CA LEU A 57 -1.93 -10.80 -31.32
C LEU A 57 -2.40 -11.79 -32.39
N LYS A 58 -2.73 -11.31 -33.60
CA LYS A 58 -3.15 -12.17 -34.72
C LYS A 58 -2.07 -13.14 -35.15
N ALA A 59 -0.80 -12.74 -35.13
CA ALA A 59 0.32 -13.63 -35.46
C ALA A 59 0.42 -14.83 -34.51
N GLN A 60 -0.05 -14.68 -33.27
CA GLN A 60 -0.11 -15.73 -32.25
C GLN A 60 -1.48 -16.43 -32.17
N GLY A 61 -2.41 -16.12 -33.09
CA GLY A 61 -3.77 -16.67 -33.09
C GLY A 61 -4.63 -16.18 -31.92
N LEU A 62 -4.28 -15.04 -31.32
CA LEU A 62 -5.00 -14.43 -30.20
C LEU A 62 -5.90 -13.30 -30.73
N ALA A 63 -7.15 -13.25 -30.25
CA ALA A 63 -8.09 -12.18 -30.57
C ALA A 63 -8.51 -11.48 -29.28
N ALA A 64 -8.36 -10.16 -29.22
CA ALA A 64 -8.93 -9.36 -28.15
C ALA A 64 -10.46 -9.26 -28.34
N THR A 65 -11.21 -9.50 -27.28
CA THR A 65 -12.68 -9.42 -27.29
C THR A 65 -13.17 -7.98 -27.42
N ALA A 66 -12.44 -7.04 -26.82
CA ALA A 66 -12.66 -5.61 -26.92
C ALA A 66 -11.34 -4.86 -26.64
N SER A 67 -11.22 -3.66 -27.20
CA SER A 67 -10.12 -2.75 -26.92
C SER A 67 -10.66 -1.39 -26.52
N GLU A 68 -10.28 -0.88 -25.35
CA GLU A 68 -10.50 0.51 -24.95
C GLU A 68 -9.18 1.26 -25.03
N ASN A 69 -9.19 2.47 -25.60
CA ASN A 69 -8.03 3.33 -25.67
C ASN A 69 -8.43 4.78 -25.38
N ASP A 70 -7.74 5.39 -24.41
CA ASP A 70 -7.92 6.78 -23.99
C ASP A 70 -6.68 7.65 -24.32
N GLY A 71 -5.85 7.22 -25.27
CA GLY A 71 -4.62 7.88 -25.72
C GLY A 71 -3.44 7.81 -24.74
N LYS A 72 -3.71 7.67 -23.45
CA LYS A 72 -2.72 7.47 -22.37
C LYS A 72 -2.67 6.03 -21.84
N LEU A 73 -3.71 5.27 -22.15
CA LEU A 73 -3.96 3.95 -21.62
C LEU A 73 -4.69 3.13 -22.68
N SER A 74 -4.15 1.96 -23.01
CA SER A 74 -4.86 0.96 -23.81
C SER A 74 -5.11 -0.29 -22.98
N VAL A 75 -6.33 -0.79 -23.05
CA VAL A 75 -6.80 -1.98 -22.34
C VAL A 75 -7.35 -2.95 -23.38
N LEU A 76 -6.65 -4.06 -23.57
CA LEU A 76 -7.04 -5.15 -24.45
C LEU A 76 -7.68 -6.25 -23.61
N ARG A 77 -8.93 -6.60 -23.89
CA ARG A 77 -9.71 -7.57 -23.11
C ARG A 77 -9.69 -8.96 -23.75
N PHE A 78 -9.72 -9.98 -22.92
CA PHE A 78 -9.60 -11.39 -23.29
C PHE A 78 -10.65 -12.22 -22.54
N SER A 79 -10.99 -13.38 -23.09
CA SER A 79 -12.00 -14.29 -22.54
C SER A 79 -11.54 -15.03 -21.27
N ASP A 80 -10.24 -15.27 -21.12
CA ASP A 80 -9.69 -16.17 -20.11
C ASP A 80 -8.25 -15.82 -19.73
N ASP A 81 -7.82 -16.25 -18.54
CA ASP A 81 -6.46 -16.03 -18.01
C ASP A 81 -5.37 -16.63 -18.92
N THR A 82 -5.66 -17.74 -19.61
CA THR A 82 -4.64 -18.40 -20.45
C THR A 82 -4.36 -17.63 -21.73
N THR A 83 -5.40 -17.09 -22.38
CA THR A 83 -5.22 -16.20 -23.54
C THR A 83 -4.61 -14.86 -23.12
N GLN A 84 -5.02 -14.32 -21.97
CA GLN A 84 -4.43 -13.10 -21.39
C GLN A 84 -2.93 -13.26 -21.13
N GLY A 85 -2.51 -14.36 -20.50
CA GLY A 85 -1.10 -14.64 -20.20
C GLY A 85 -0.24 -14.80 -21.46
N LYS A 86 -0.78 -15.45 -22.51
CA LYS A 86 -0.12 -15.55 -23.81
C LYS A 86 -0.01 -14.19 -24.51
N ALA A 87 -1.10 -13.40 -24.48
CA ALA A 87 -1.13 -12.06 -25.04
C ALA A 87 -0.13 -11.14 -24.34
N TYR A 88 -0.05 -11.20 -23.01
CA TYR A 88 0.94 -10.46 -22.22
C TYR A 88 2.37 -10.76 -22.65
N LYS A 89 2.74 -12.04 -22.79
CA LYS A 89 4.09 -12.42 -23.24
C LYS A 89 4.38 -11.92 -24.64
N ALA A 90 3.46 -12.14 -25.58
CA ALA A 90 3.60 -11.70 -26.96
C ALA A 90 3.75 -10.17 -27.08
N LEU A 91 2.94 -9.42 -26.33
CA LEU A 91 3.00 -7.96 -26.31
C LEU A 91 4.25 -7.43 -25.59
N LYS A 92 4.67 -8.04 -24.48
CA LYS A 92 5.90 -7.67 -23.76
C LYS A 92 7.14 -7.84 -24.67
N GLU A 93 7.19 -8.93 -25.43
CA GLU A 93 8.28 -9.19 -26.38
C GLU A 93 8.25 -8.25 -27.60
N ALA A 94 7.08 -7.99 -28.19
CA ALA A 94 6.96 -7.24 -29.44
C ALA A 94 7.00 -5.72 -29.27
N VAL A 95 6.46 -5.21 -28.16
CA VAL A 95 6.29 -3.78 -27.91
C VAL A 95 7.51 -3.19 -27.19
N GLY A 96 8.34 -4.05 -26.58
CA GLY A 96 9.63 -3.70 -26.01
C GLY A 96 9.53 -2.67 -24.87
N GLU A 97 10.59 -1.87 -24.72
CA GLU A 97 10.79 -0.92 -23.61
C GLU A 97 9.84 0.30 -23.64
N ASN A 98 9.15 0.57 -24.75
CA ASN A 98 8.39 1.80 -24.92
C ASN A 98 7.10 1.85 -24.10
N TYR A 99 6.56 0.68 -23.74
CA TYR A 99 5.29 0.55 -23.02
C TYR A 99 5.47 -0.34 -21.79
N VAL A 100 4.84 0.05 -20.69
CA VAL A 100 4.62 -0.84 -19.55
C VAL A 100 3.43 -1.73 -19.90
N VAL A 101 3.72 -3.01 -20.14
CA VAL A 101 2.70 -4.04 -20.35
C VAL A 101 2.43 -4.68 -18.99
N SER A 102 1.18 -4.68 -18.55
CA SER A 102 0.77 -5.30 -17.28
C SER A 102 -0.50 -6.13 -17.46
N LEU A 103 -0.62 -7.17 -16.63
CA LEU A 103 -1.86 -7.94 -16.51
C LEU A 103 -2.83 -7.18 -15.60
N ASN A 104 -4.09 -7.08 -16.00
CA ASN A 104 -5.13 -6.39 -15.25
C ASN A 104 -6.47 -7.15 -15.34
N LEU A 105 -7.36 -6.88 -14.40
CA LEU A 105 -8.77 -7.27 -14.45
C LEU A 105 -9.59 -6.00 -14.70
N ALA A 106 -10.04 -5.79 -15.93
CA ALA A 106 -10.74 -4.58 -16.32
C ALA A 106 -12.19 -4.60 -15.82
N ALA A 107 -12.61 -3.53 -15.15
CA ALA A 107 -13.98 -3.40 -14.65
C ALA A 107 -14.97 -3.27 -15.82
N THR A 108 -15.96 -4.16 -15.87
CA THR A 108 -17.07 -4.14 -16.84
C THR A 108 -18.25 -3.28 -16.38
N THR A 109 -18.13 -2.63 -15.24
CA THR A 109 -19.19 -1.83 -14.64
C THR A 109 -19.55 -0.62 -15.53
N PRO A 110 -20.86 -0.45 -15.87
CA PRO A 110 -21.33 0.69 -16.64
C PRO A 110 -20.88 2.04 -16.10
N SER A 111 -20.61 2.99 -17.00
CA SER A 111 -20.11 4.34 -16.64
C SER A 111 -21.06 5.10 -15.73
N TRP A 112 -22.39 4.94 -15.89
CA TRP A 112 -23.39 5.58 -15.04
C TRP A 112 -23.37 5.07 -13.59
N LEU A 113 -23.02 3.80 -13.35
CA LEU A 113 -22.85 3.24 -12.01
C LEU A 113 -21.55 3.73 -11.38
N ARG A 114 -20.47 3.82 -12.16
CA ARG A 114 -19.21 4.42 -11.71
C ARG A 114 -19.37 5.90 -11.34
N ALA A 115 -20.19 6.65 -12.07
CA ALA A 115 -20.44 8.08 -11.83
C ALA A 115 -21.09 8.37 -10.47
N ILE A 116 -21.89 7.44 -9.96
CA ILE A 116 -22.49 7.51 -8.62
C ILE A 116 -21.63 6.83 -7.55
N ASN A 117 -20.37 6.52 -7.86
CA ASN A 117 -19.41 5.85 -6.98
C ASN A 117 -19.85 4.43 -6.55
N ALA A 118 -20.72 3.80 -7.36
CA ALA A 118 -21.14 2.42 -7.17
C ALA A 118 -20.14 1.48 -7.88
N SER A 119 -19.06 1.16 -7.17
CA SER A 119 -18.01 0.26 -7.65
C SER A 119 -18.24 -1.17 -7.13
N PRO A 120 -17.82 -2.20 -7.89
CA PRO A 120 -17.80 -3.56 -7.37
C PRO A 120 -16.90 -3.66 -6.13
N MET A 121 -17.20 -4.61 -5.25
CA MET A 121 -16.38 -4.90 -4.08
C MET A 121 -14.92 -5.18 -4.48
N THR A 122 -13.97 -4.68 -3.70
CA THR A 122 -12.57 -5.02 -3.89
C THR A 122 -12.33 -6.45 -3.42
N LEU A 123 -11.57 -7.23 -4.17
CA LEU A 123 -11.25 -8.62 -3.81
C LEU A 123 -9.82 -8.66 -3.27
N GLY A 124 -9.60 -9.42 -2.21
CA GLY A 124 -8.30 -9.61 -1.59
C GLY A 124 -7.40 -10.53 -2.40
N LEU A 125 -6.14 -10.62 -1.97
CA LEU A 125 -5.11 -11.43 -2.64
C LEU A 125 -5.51 -12.90 -2.77
N ASP A 126 -6.19 -13.45 -1.76
CA ASP A 126 -6.64 -14.85 -1.73
C ASP A 126 -7.70 -15.16 -2.81
N LEU A 127 -8.32 -14.13 -3.39
CA LEU A 127 -9.39 -14.23 -4.38
C LEU A 127 -8.94 -13.71 -5.76
N ARG A 128 -8.15 -12.62 -5.83
CA ARG A 128 -7.60 -12.06 -7.09
C ARG A 128 -6.29 -12.71 -7.54
N GLY A 129 -5.60 -13.42 -6.65
CA GLY A 129 -4.20 -13.81 -6.85
C GLY A 129 -3.24 -12.61 -6.76
N GLY A 130 -1.95 -12.91 -6.63
CA GLY A 130 -0.86 -11.93 -6.56
C GLY A 130 0.22 -12.29 -5.54
N VAL A 131 1.00 -11.29 -5.12
CA VAL A 131 2.08 -11.45 -4.13
C VAL A 131 1.82 -10.68 -2.84
N HIS A 132 2.23 -11.27 -1.73
CA HIS A 132 2.26 -10.71 -0.38
C HIS A 132 3.70 -10.70 0.12
N PHE A 133 4.23 -9.53 0.46
CA PHE A 133 5.52 -9.37 1.11
C PHE A 133 5.34 -8.78 2.51
N LEU A 134 5.95 -9.41 3.51
CA LEU A 134 6.23 -8.76 4.78
C LEU A 134 7.66 -8.25 4.73
N MET A 135 7.82 -6.94 4.84
CA MET A 135 9.11 -6.28 4.79
C MET A 135 9.46 -5.74 6.17
N GLU A 136 10.71 -5.86 6.59
CA GLU A 136 11.25 -5.31 7.83
C GLU A 136 12.20 -4.16 7.53
N VAL A 137 11.99 -3.03 8.20
CA VAL A 137 12.81 -1.82 8.06
C VAL A 137 13.97 -1.88 9.05
N ASP A 138 15.18 -1.61 8.57
CA ASP A 138 16.38 -1.53 9.41
C ASP A 138 16.38 -0.24 10.26
N MET A 139 15.78 -0.33 11.45
CA MET A 139 15.67 0.82 12.35
C MET A 139 17.03 1.28 12.88
N LYS A 140 18.01 0.38 12.94
CA LYS A 140 19.36 0.76 13.35
C LYS A 140 20.00 1.64 12.28
N ALA A 141 19.91 1.26 11.01
CA ALA A 141 20.38 2.10 9.91
C ALA A 141 19.70 3.48 9.87
N ALA A 142 18.41 3.57 10.22
CA ALA A 142 17.71 4.86 10.34
C ALA A 142 18.31 5.76 11.44
N VAL A 143 18.57 5.18 12.61
CA VAL A 143 19.22 5.88 13.74
C VAL A 143 20.65 6.27 13.38
N ASP A 144 21.39 5.39 12.73
CA ASP A 144 22.76 5.61 12.28
C ASP A 144 22.84 6.79 11.31
N LYS A 145 21.90 6.86 10.35
CA LYS A 145 21.78 7.98 9.41
C LYS A 145 21.49 9.30 10.13
N GLN A 146 20.61 9.26 11.13
CA GLN A 146 20.26 10.44 11.93
C GLN A 146 21.43 10.93 12.78
N LEU A 147 22.20 10.02 13.39
CA LEU A 147 23.42 10.37 14.14
C LEU A 147 24.47 11.03 13.24
N ASN A 148 24.67 10.51 12.02
CA ASN A 148 25.58 11.13 11.07
C ASN A 148 25.12 12.54 10.66
N ARG A 149 23.80 12.76 10.56
CA ARG A 149 23.24 14.10 10.32
C ARG A 149 23.54 15.06 11.47
N TYR A 150 23.38 14.61 12.71
CA TYR A 150 23.74 15.42 13.89
C TYR A 150 25.24 15.71 13.97
N ASP A 151 26.12 14.77 13.58
CA ASP A 151 27.57 15.02 13.46
C ASP A 151 27.85 16.19 12.49
N ASP A 152 27.27 16.16 11.30
CA ASP A 152 27.41 17.24 10.31
C ASP A 152 26.85 18.58 10.81
N GLU A 153 25.65 18.56 11.40
CA GLU A 153 25.00 19.75 11.97
C GLU A 153 25.84 20.37 13.10
N PHE A 154 26.40 19.54 13.98
CA PHE A 154 27.29 20.01 15.05
C PHE A 154 28.57 20.62 14.50
N ARG A 155 29.21 20.00 13.50
CA ARG A 155 30.42 20.58 12.87
C ARG A 155 30.14 21.94 12.25
N ASP A 156 29.01 22.07 11.54
CA ASP A 156 28.62 23.33 10.90
C ASP A 156 28.21 24.38 11.95
N LEU A 157 27.53 23.99 13.03
CA LEU A 157 27.20 24.86 14.17
C LEU A 157 28.47 25.40 14.84
N MET A 158 29.43 24.52 15.19
CA MET A 158 30.68 24.93 15.82
C MET A 158 31.49 25.89 14.94
N ARG A 159 31.53 25.65 13.62
CA ARG A 159 32.19 26.57 12.66
C ARG A 159 31.49 27.92 12.58
N SER A 160 30.16 27.92 12.51
CA SER A 160 29.38 29.17 12.39
C SER A 160 29.48 30.06 13.64
N LYS A 161 29.61 29.45 14.82
CA LYS A 161 29.77 30.13 16.12
C LYS A 161 31.22 30.32 16.53
N ASN A 162 32.18 29.89 15.69
CA ASN A 162 33.62 29.99 15.91
C ASN A 162 34.11 29.30 17.20
N ILE A 163 33.50 28.16 17.55
CA ILE A 163 33.86 27.36 18.73
C ILE A 163 34.90 26.32 18.34
N LYS A 164 35.97 26.23 19.12
CA LYS A 164 37.05 25.25 18.90
C LYS A 164 36.63 23.87 19.38
N TYR A 165 36.78 22.86 18.52
CA TYR A 165 36.58 21.45 18.83
C TYR A 165 37.72 20.60 18.25
N GLN A 166 38.04 19.48 18.90
CA GLN A 166 39.09 18.56 18.45
C GLN A 166 38.56 17.53 17.45
N GLY A 167 37.32 17.10 17.63
CA GLY A 167 36.67 16.13 16.75
C GLY A 167 35.35 15.64 17.33
N ILE A 168 34.57 14.99 16.47
CA ILE A 168 33.36 14.28 16.87
C ILE A 168 33.58 12.83 16.49
N GLU A 169 33.54 11.95 17.48
CA GLU A 169 33.73 10.52 17.31
C GLU A 169 32.44 9.78 17.61
N ARG A 170 32.12 8.81 16.76
CA ARG A 170 30.98 7.95 16.98
C ARG A 170 31.35 6.77 17.86
N GLN A 171 30.60 6.57 18.94
CA GLN A 171 30.73 5.43 19.85
C GLN A 171 29.37 4.73 19.95
N GLY A 172 29.17 3.74 19.07
CA GLY A 172 27.91 3.00 18.96
C GLY A 172 26.75 3.91 18.58
N ASP A 173 25.78 4.04 19.51
CA ASP A 173 24.57 4.85 19.37
C ASP A 173 24.72 6.26 19.99
N THR A 174 25.96 6.65 20.33
CA THR A 174 26.27 7.97 20.91
C THR A 174 27.36 8.69 20.13
N LEU A 175 27.33 10.02 20.20
CA LEU A 175 28.37 10.90 19.66
C LEU A 175 29.21 11.45 20.81
N LEU A 176 30.52 11.28 20.74
CA LEU A 176 31.48 11.87 21.66
C LEU A 176 32.09 13.12 21.02
N VAL A 177 31.69 14.29 21.49
CA VAL A 177 32.25 15.57 21.03
C VAL A 177 33.44 15.92 21.92
N LYS A 178 34.62 16.07 21.31
CA LYS A 178 35.88 16.35 21.99
C LYS A 178 36.25 17.81 21.90
N PHE A 179 36.58 18.42 23.04
CA PHE A 179 36.94 19.84 23.12
C PHE A 179 38.36 20.03 23.68
N PRO A 180 39.08 21.07 23.25
CA PRO A 180 40.43 21.36 23.75
C PRO A 180 40.46 21.89 25.20
N ASP A 181 39.41 22.59 25.63
CA ASP A 181 39.33 23.24 26.94
C ASP A 181 37.89 23.31 27.46
N ALA A 182 37.73 23.46 28.78
CA ALA A 182 36.42 23.52 29.43
C ALA A 182 35.55 24.73 29.01
N PRO A 183 36.09 25.94 28.81
CA PRO A 183 35.31 27.07 28.28
C PRO A 183 34.68 26.78 26.91
N SER A 184 35.44 26.20 25.98
CA SER A 184 34.94 25.82 24.65
C SER A 184 33.85 24.75 24.75
N ARG A 185 34.02 23.77 25.65
CA ARG A 185 33.01 22.76 25.95
C ARG A 185 31.72 23.39 26.49
N ASP A 186 31.81 24.29 27.47
CA ASP A 186 30.64 24.88 28.13
C ASP A 186 29.85 25.79 27.18
N ALA A 187 30.55 26.56 26.35
CA ALA A 187 29.92 27.36 25.29
C ALA A 187 29.20 26.47 24.26
N ALA A 188 29.82 25.35 23.86
CA ALA A 188 29.20 24.39 22.97
C ALA A 188 27.98 23.70 23.60
N ASP A 189 28.09 23.23 24.84
CA ASP A 189 27.00 22.56 25.57
C ASP A 189 25.77 23.46 25.67
N GLN A 190 25.97 24.74 26.01
CA GLN A 190 24.87 25.70 26.10
C GLN A 190 24.13 25.82 24.76
N ILE A 191 24.84 26.08 23.66
CA ILE A 191 24.22 26.28 22.35
C ILE A 191 23.55 24.98 21.85
N MET A 192 24.20 23.83 22.03
CA MET A 192 23.64 22.55 21.61
C MET A 192 22.37 22.20 22.41
N ARG A 193 22.32 22.52 23.71
CA ARG A 193 21.10 22.35 24.51
C ARG A 193 20.00 23.33 24.12
N GLU A 194 20.33 24.58 23.83
CA GLU A 194 19.37 25.58 23.36
C GLU A 194 18.67 25.12 22.08
N GLU A 195 19.40 24.52 21.15
CA GLU A 195 18.85 24.13 19.84
C GLU A 195 18.28 22.69 19.81
N TYR A 196 18.82 21.74 20.60
CA TYR A 196 18.51 20.31 20.48
C TYR A 196 18.04 19.63 21.78
N SER A 197 17.79 20.34 22.88
CA SER A 197 17.40 19.75 24.18
C SER A 197 16.16 18.84 24.15
N THR A 198 15.28 19.00 23.17
CA THR A 198 14.08 18.14 23.01
C THR A 198 14.41 16.81 22.34
N ALA A 199 15.39 16.81 21.43
CA ALA A 199 15.74 15.66 20.59
C ALA A 199 16.92 14.85 21.16
N LEU A 200 17.83 15.50 21.88
CA LEU A 200 19.11 14.95 22.31
C LEU A 200 19.31 15.07 23.82
N GLN A 201 19.97 14.06 24.39
CA GLN A 201 20.46 14.06 25.76
C GLN A 201 21.96 14.28 25.75
N PHE A 202 22.40 15.26 26.53
CA PHE A 202 23.80 15.64 26.64
C PHE A 202 24.31 15.29 28.03
N THR A 203 25.25 14.37 28.09
CA THR A 203 25.88 13.88 29.33
C THR A 203 27.35 14.29 29.34
N PRO A 204 27.78 15.16 30.28
CA PRO A 204 29.19 15.50 30.41
C PRO A 204 29.98 14.26 30.88
N VAL A 205 31.11 13.98 30.24
CA VAL A 205 31.96 12.86 30.62
C VAL A 205 32.88 13.27 31.77
N VAL A 206 32.72 12.63 32.93
CA VAL A 206 33.44 12.94 34.18
C VAL A 206 34.95 12.96 33.95
N ALA A 207 35.63 13.99 34.48
CA ALA A 207 37.08 14.19 34.37
C ALA A 207 37.62 14.33 32.92
N SER A 208 36.78 14.74 31.97
CA SER A 208 37.21 15.06 30.60
C SER A 208 36.59 16.37 30.10
N THR A 209 37.17 16.91 29.03
CA THR A 209 36.60 18.05 28.28
C THR A 209 35.54 17.61 27.27
N ASN A 210 35.07 16.36 27.31
CA ASN A 210 34.20 15.79 26.28
C ASN A 210 32.73 15.79 26.70
N ILE A 211 31.84 15.85 25.72
CA ILE A 211 30.39 15.70 25.89
C ILE A 211 29.95 14.45 25.15
N GLN A 212 29.24 13.58 25.85
CA GLN A 212 28.54 12.45 25.23
C GLN A 212 27.12 12.89 24.88
N VAL A 213 26.72 12.68 23.63
CA VAL A 213 25.40 13.00 23.11
C VAL A 213 24.70 11.72 22.71
N SER A 214 23.49 11.51 23.21
CA SER A 214 22.62 10.39 22.85
C SER A 214 21.25 10.90 22.39
N ILE A 215 20.54 10.11 21.60
CA ILE A 215 19.20 10.47 21.14
C ILE A 215 18.20 10.18 22.27
N ALA A 216 17.31 11.14 22.56
CA ALA A 216 16.25 10.95 23.55
C ALA A 216 15.26 9.85 23.13
N GLN A 217 14.67 9.13 24.08
CA GLN A 217 13.71 8.04 23.77
C GLN A 217 12.49 8.51 22.96
N THR A 218 12.02 9.74 23.21
CA THR A 218 10.93 10.38 22.46
C THR A 218 11.31 10.63 21.00
N GLU A 219 12.56 11.01 20.77
CA GLU A 219 13.10 11.25 19.42
C GLU A 219 13.35 9.92 18.70
N LEU A 220 13.82 8.87 19.38
CA LEU A 220 13.96 7.52 18.81
C LEU A 220 12.63 7.00 18.23
N LEU A 221 11.53 7.14 18.97
CA LEU A 221 10.20 6.76 18.47
C LEU A 221 9.76 7.61 17.27
N THR A 222 10.10 8.90 17.27
CA THR A 222 9.82 9.82 16.16
C THR A 222 10.62 9.44 14.91
N ILE A 223 11.90 9.09 15.06
CA ILE A 223 12.76 8.60 13.98
C ILE A 223 12.19 7.30 13.40
N GLN A 224 11.85 6.32 14.24
CA GLN A 224 11.29 5.05 13.79
C GLN A 224 9.97 5.25 13.01
N LYS A 225 9.05 6.05 13.56
CA LYS A 225 7.78 6.36 12.91
C LYS A 225 7.98 7.08 11.58
N SER A 226 8.87 8.08 11.54
CA SER A 226 9.16 8.86 10.34
C SER A 226 9.84 8.00 9.27
N ALA A 227 10.80 7.15 9.65
CA ALA A 227 11.48 6.23 8.75
C ALA A 227 10.48 5.25 8.11
N LEU A 228 9.57 4.69 8.91
CA LEU A 228 8.56 3.77 8.41
C LEU A 228 7.57 4.46 7.47
N GLN A 229 7.07 5.64 7.82
CA GLN A 229 6.15 6.42 6.97
C GLN A 229 6.81 6.84 5.63
N GLN A 230 8.08 7.26 5.70
CA GLN A 230 8.85 7.60 4.50
C GLN A 230 9.05 6.36 3.61
N ASN A 231 9.42 5.22 4.19
CA ASN A 231 9.55 3.97 3.45
C ASN A 231 8.24 3.53 2.81
N ILE A 232 7.11 3.62 3.51
CA ILE A 232 5.77 3.35 2.93
C ILE A 232 5.51 4.25 1.72
N THR A 233 5.82 5.54 1.83
CA THR A 233 5.61 6.52 0.74
C THR A 233 6.50 6.22 -0.46
N THR A 234 7.76 5.84 -0.23
CA THR A 234 8.71 5.43 -1.27
C THR A 234 8.28 4.11 -1.93
N LEU A 235 7.92 3.08 -1.15
CA LEU A 235 7.41 1.82 -1.70
C LEU A 235 6.14 2.04 -2.52
N ARG A 236 5.24 2.94 -2.11
CA ARG A 236 4.05 3.30 -2.88
C ARG A 236 4.40 3.87 -4.26
N ARG A 237 5.39 4.75 -4.33
CA ARG A 237 5.87 5.29 -5.62
C ARG A 237 6.47 4.20 -6.51
N ARG A 238 7.30 3.32 -5.92
CA ARG A 238 7.93 2.18 -6.63
C ARG A 238 6.94 1.14 -7.13
N ILE A 239 5.81 0.96 -6.43
CA ILE A 239 4.78 0.02 -6.89
C ILE A 239 3.95 0.63 -8.02
N ASN A 240 3.73 1.93 -8.00
CA ASN A 240 3.01 2.59 -9.10
C ASN A 240 3.76 2.47 -10.44
N THR A 241 5.09 2.36 -10.44
CA THR A 241 5.88 2.15 -11.66
C THR A 241 5.72 0.74 -12.23
N LEU A 242 5.38 -0.26 -11.39
CA LEU A 242 5.04 -1.62 -11.82
C LEU A 242 3.67 -1.71 -12.53
N GLY A 243 2.89 -0.61 -12.55
CA GLY A 243 1.57 -0.61 -13.18
C GLY A 243 0.51 -1.45 -12.44
N VAL A 244 0.74 -1.73 -11.15
CA VAL A 244 -0.20 -2.48 -10.30
C VAL A 244 -1.38 -1.59 -9.93
N ALA A 245 -2.59 -2.03 -10.26
CA ALA A 245 -3.81 -1.38 -9.82
C ALA A 245 -4.07 -1.73 -8.34
N GLU A 246 -4.23 -0.71 -7.48
CA GLU A 246 -4.66 -0.84 -6.09
C GLU A 246 -3.72 -1.65 -5.14
N PRO A 247 -2.43 -1.29 -5.01
CA PRO A 247 -1.56 -1.95 -4.03
C PRO A 247 -1.94 -1.60 -2.59
N VAL A 248 -1.94 -2.61 -1.71
CA VAL A 248 -2.16 -2.41 -0.27
C VAL A 248 -0.82 -2.37 0.43
N ILE A 249 -0.46 -1.19 0.95
CA ILE A 249 0.79 -0.96 1.69
C ILE A 249 0.42 -0.45 3.06
N GLN A 250 0.70 -1.24 4.09
CA GLN A 250 0.28 -0.96 5.46
C GLN A 250 1.42 -1.23 6.44
N GLN A 251 1.47 -0.43 7.50
CA GLN A 251 2.36 -0.70 8.63
C GLN A 251 1.88 -1.92 9.41
N GLN A 252 2.80 -2.82 9.76
CA GLN A 252 2.58 -3.92 10.70
C GLN A 252 3.57 -3.80 11.87
N GLY A 253 3.07 -3.52 13.06
CA GLY A 253 3.92 -3.31 14.23
C GLY A 253 4.80 -2.05 14.13
N MET A 254 5.95 -2.04 14.79
CA MET A 254 6.82 -0.85 14.88
C MET A 254 7.85 -0.75 13.75
N ASN A 255 8.24 -1.88 13.14
CA ASN A 255 9.32 -1.93 12.16
C ASN A 255 8.99 -2.70 10.87
N ARG A 256 7.75 -3.15 10.67
CA ARG A 256 7.38 -3.92 9.46
C ARG A 256 6.35 -3.22 8.60
N ILE A 257 6.41 -3.53 7.31
CA ILE A 257 5.52 -3.04 6.27
C ILE A 257 4.98 -4.25 5.51
N VAL A 258 3.66 -4.38 5.46
CA VAL A 258 2.97 -5.35 4.60
C VAL A 258 2.73 -4.71 3.25
N VAL A 259 3.13 -5.41 2.20
CA VAL A 259 2.90 -5.03 0.80
C VAL A 259 2.12 -6.16 0.13
N GLN A 260 0.94 -5.83 -0.40
CA GLN A 260 0.15 -6.75 -1.21
C GLN A 260 -0.01 -6.17 -2.60
N LEU A 261 0.33 -6.96 -3.61
CA LEU A 261 0.23 -6.60 -5.02
C LEU A 261 -0.73 -7.58 -5.71
N PRO A 262 -2.03 -7.26 -5.74
CA PRO A 262 -3.02 -8.07 -6.43
C PRO A 262 -2.71 -8.15 -7.93
N GLY A 263 -2.93 -9.31 -8.54
CA GLY A 263 -2.76 -9.53 -9.98
C GLY A 263 -1.31 -9.62 -10.47
N VAL A 264 -0.31 -9.36 -9.62
CA VAL A 264 1.11 -9.51 -10.00
C VAL A 264 1.50 -10.98 -10.02
N GLN A 265 1.91 -11.46 -11.20
CA GLN A 265 2.32 -12.86 -11.40
C GLN A 265 3.84 -13.05 -11.29
N ASP A 266 4.63 -12.06 -11.70
CA ASP A 266 6.09 -12.13 -11.65
C ASP A 266 6.61 -11.61 -10.29
N THR A 267 6.86 -12.55 -9.38
CA THR A 267 7.37 -12.23 -8.03
C THR A 267 8.79 -11.70 -8.08
N ALA A 268 9.60 -12.10 -9.06
CA ALA A 268 10.99 -11.69 -9.20
C ALA A 268 11.10 -10.23 -9.69
N GLU A 269 10.24 -9.82 -10.62
CA GLU A 269 10.11 -8.43 -11.04
C GLU A 269 9.64 -7.53 -9.88
N ALA A 270 8.63 -7.98 -9.12
CA ALA A 270 8.17 -7.26 -7.94
C ALA A 270 9.25 -7.13 -6.85
N LYS A 271 9.99 -8.21 -6.56
CA LYS A 271 11.11 -8.20 -5.61
C LYS A 271 12.20 -7.24 -6.04
N ARG A 272 12.57 -7.21 -7.32
CA ARG A 272 13.59 -6.29 -7.83
C ARG A 272 13.18 -4.84 -7.61
N ALA A 273 11.93 -4.48 -7.94
CA ALA A 273 11.43 -3.12 -7.75
C ALA A 273 11.31 -2.71 -6.27
N LEU A 274 10.90 -3.65 -5.39
CA LEU A 274 10.71 -3.37 -3.95
C LEU A 274 12.02 -3.42 -3.16
N GLY A 275 12.91 -4.36 -3.48
CA GLY A 275 14.13 -4.66 -2.76
C GLY A 275 15.35 -3.86 -3.22
N ALA A 276 15.33 -3.22 -4.40
CA ALA A 276 16.43 -2.38 -4.87
C ALA A 276 16.57 -1.12 -4.00
N THR A 277 17.33 -1.19 -2.91
CA THR A 277 17.62 -0.07 -2.02
C THR A 277 18.68 0.86 -2.61
N SER A 278 18.46 1.31 -3.84
CA SER A 278 19.34 2.25 -4.52
C SER A 278 19.16 3.65 -3.92
N THR A 279 20.15 4.13 -3.19
CA THR A 279 20.27 5.53 -2.76
C THR A 279 21.34 6.23 -3.55
N LEU A 280 21.11 7.50 -3.86
CA LEU A 280 22.03 8.31 -4.66
C LEU A 280 22.65 9.39 -3.80
N GLU A 281 23.96 9.56 -3.94
CA GLU A 281 24.73 10.60 -3.27
C GLU A 281 25.51 11.43 -4.29
N PHE A 282 25.43 12.74 -4.17
CA PHE A 282 26.24 13.68 -4.92
C PHE A 282 27.44 14.08 -4.07
N ARG A 283 28.65 13.86 -4.58
CA ARG A 283 29.90 14.14 -3.88
C ARG A 283 30.85 14.92 -4.79
N LEU A 284 31.67 15.79 -4.19
CA LEU A 284 32.74 16.47 -4.94
C LEU A 284 33.88 15.48 -5.20
N VAL A 285 34.43 15.54 -6.41
CA VAL A 285 35.67 14.84 -6.74
C VAL A 285 36.84 15.55 -6.06
N ASP A 286 37.74 14.75 -5.50
CA ASP A 286 39.00 15.25 -4.97
C ASP A 286 40.03 15.34 -6.08
N MET A 287 40.17 16.54 -6.65
CA MET A 287 41.11 16.85 -7.73
C MET A 287 42.56 17.07 -7.24
N GLU A 288 42.78 17.19 -5.92
CA GLU A 288 44.10 17.51 -5.37
C GLU A 288 44.98 16.26 -5.19
N ASN A 289 44.35 15.08 -5.17
CA ASN A 289 45.02 13.81 -4.87
C ASN A 289 44.76 12.80 -5.99
N ASP A 290 45.75 11.96 -6.27
CA ASP A 290 45.70 10.98 -7.35
C ASP A 290 44.99 9.68 -6.89
N PRO A 291 43.89 9.24 -7.56
CA PRO A 291 43.16 8.02 -7.22
C PRO A 291 43.98 6.74 -7.37
N THR A 292 44.84 6.67 -8.40
CA THR A 292 45.70 5.53 -8.70
C THR A 292 46.78 5.35 -7.62
N VAL A 293 47.38 6.46 -7.16
CA VAL A 293 48.36 6.43 -6.05
C VAL A 293 47.68 6.04 -4.74
N ALA A 294 46.47 6.55 -4.48
CA ALA A 294 45.71 6.21 -3.29
C ALA A 294 45.37 4.71 -3.22
N LYS A 295 45.02 4.08 -4.36
CA LYS A 295 44.75 2.64 -4.46
C LYS A 295 45.99 1.79 -4.21
N GLN A 296 47.11 2.14 -4.84
CA GLN A 296 48.36 1.38 -4.74
C GLN A 296 49.03 1.50 -3.37
N SER A 297 48.97 2.68 -2.75
CA SER A 297 49.57 2.94 -1.44
C SER A 297 48.69 2.53 -0.26
N GLY A 298 47.38 2.33 -0.49
CA GLY A 298 46.37 2.12 0.56
C GLY A 298 46.17 3.32 1.49
N LYS A 299 46.80 4.47 1.21
CA LYS A 299 46.73 5.68 2.04
C LYS A 299 45.82 6.71 1.39
N VAL A 300 44.54 6.66 1.76
CA VAL A 300 43.54 7.63 1.33
C VAL A 300 43.54 8.83 2.31
N PRO A 301 43.54 10.10 1.82
CA PRO A 301 43.42 11.27 2.68
C PRO A 301 42.20 11.20 3.61
N ALA A 302 42.31 11.73 4.83
CA ALA A 302 41.22 11.68 5.82
C ALA A 302 39.94 12.40 5.35
N SER A 303 40.04 13.34 4.42
CA SER A 303 38.90 14.06 3.84
C SER A 303 38.25 13.36 2.64
N SER A 304 38.82 12.24 2.17
CA SER A 304 38.44 11.59 0.92
C SER A 304 38.21 10.08 1.07
N GLN A 305 37.54 9.49 0.09
CA GLN A 305 37.24 8.07 0.00
C GLN A 305 37.37 7.64 -1.47
N LEU A 306 37.94 6.44 -1.68
CA LEU A 306 38.14 5.88 -3.01
C LEU A 306 36.89 5.11 -3.44
N TYR A 307 36.44 5.36 -4.66
CA TYR A 307 35.34 4.67 -5.31
C TYR A 307 35.77 4.11 -6.66
N GLN A 308 35.05 3.11 -7.16
CA GLN A 308 35.15 2.69 -8.55
C GLN A 308 33.93 3.16 -9.34
N SER A 309 34.18 3.65 -10.54
CA SER A 309 33.16 3.94 -11.53
C SER A 309 32.74 2.66 -12.26
N ARG A 310 31.54 2.68 -12.85
CA ARG A 310 30.99 1.58 -13.67
C ARG A 310 31.96 1.12 -14.77
N ASP A 311 32.78 2.02 -15.29
CA ASP A 311 33.81 1.71 -16.31
C ASP A 311 35.12 1.13 -15.73
N GLY A 312 35.15 0.83 -14.42
CA GLY A 312 36.34 0.34 -13.71
C GLY A 312 37.39 1.41 -13.38
N ARG A 313 37.09 2.70 -13.64
CA ARG A 313 37.97 3.84 -13.31
C ARG A 313 37.90 4.14 -11.82
N ASP A 314 39.06 4.32 -11.19
CA ASP A 314 39.14 4.74 -9.79
C ASP A 314 38.90 6.25 -9.66
N VAL A 315 37.99 6.65 -8.78
CA VAL A 315 37.63 8.05 -8.55
C VAL A 315 37.75 8.36 -7.07
N LEU A 316 38.48 9.43 -6.74
CA LEU A 316 38.61 9.90 -5.37
C LEU A 316 37.53 10.94 -5.08
N LEU A 317 36.68 10.70 -4.09
CA LEU A 317 35.59 11.60 -3.72
C LEU A 317 35.79 12.15 -2.31
N LYS A 318 35.43 13.41 -2.08
CA LYS A 318 35.38 13.98 -0.73
C LYS A 318 34.31 13.24 0.09
N ARG A 319 34.60 13.00 1.38
CA ARG A 319 33.68 12.31 2.30
C ARG A 319 32.38 13.08 2.55
N LYS A 320 32.40 14.41 2.43
CA LYS A 320 31.21 15.26 2.65
C LYS A 320 30.22 15.09 1.50
N VAL A 321 29.03 14.62 1.81
CA VAL A 321 27.93 14.50 0.85
C VAL A 321 27.32 15.88 0.57
N MET A 322 27.28 16.27 -0.71
CA MET A 322 26.69 17.54 -1.15
C MET A 322 25.17 17.49 -1.04
N LEU A 323 24.60 16.43 -1.61
CA LEU A 323 23.17 16.21 -1.73
C LEU A 323 22.89 14.70 -1.77
N THR A 324 21.76 14.28 -1.22
CA THR A 324 21.25 12.90 -1.27
C THR A 324 19.99 12.84 -2.12
N GLY A 325 19.65 11.66 -2.62
CA GLY A 325 18.43 11.44 -3.43
C GLY A 325 17.11 11.77 -2.71
N GLU A 326 17.10 11.93 -1.38
CA GLU A 326 15.89 12.30 -0.62
C GLU A 326 15.39 13.72 -0.92
N PHE A 327 16.26 14.57 -1.45
CA PHE A 327 15.91 15.94 -1.83
C PHE A 327 15.34 16.06 -3.25
N ILE A 328 15.29 14.96 -3.99
CA ILE A 328 14.77 14.91 -5.37
C ILE A 328 13.26 14.74 -5.34
N VAL A 329 12.56 15.66 -5.98
CA VAL A 329 11.09 15.64 -6.14
C VAL A 329 10.70 14.95 -7.44
N ASN A 330 11.48 15.19 -8.50
CA ASN A 330 11.20 14.65 -9.82
C ASN A 330 12.50 14.42 -10.59
N ALA A 331 12.53 13.38 -11.42
CA ALA A 331 13.60 13.09 -12.35
C ALA A 331 12.99 12.55 -13.64
N MET A 332 13.40 13.12 -14.77
CA MET A 332 12.87 12.78 -16.10
C MET A 332 14.02 12.58 -17.08
N SER A 333 14.05 11.44 -17.75
CA SER A 333 14.95 11.19 -18.88
C SER A 333 14.48 11.99 -20.09
N GLY A 334 15.42 12.56 -20.84
CA GLY A 334 15.16 13.29 -22.06
C GLY A 334 16.35 13.26 -23.01
N ARG A 335 16.29 14.07 -24.06
CA ARG A 335 17.42 14.36 -24.92
C ARG A 335 17.72 15.84 -24.85
N ASP A 336 18.99 16.19 -24.85
CA ASP A 336 19.42 17.57 -24.96
C ASP A 336 19.04 18.12 -26.34
N ASN A 337 18.43 19.30 -26.35
CA ASN A 337 17.96 19.97 -27.55
C ASN A 337 19.10 20.43 -28.46
N GLN A 338 20.33 20.60 -27.94
CA GLN A 338 21.46 21.12 -28.73
C GLN A 338 22.25 20.04 -29.46
N ASN A 339 22.49 18.90 -28.81
CA ASN A 339 23.38 17.85 -29.31
C ASN A 339 22.72 16.46 -29.40
N GLY A 340 21.45 16.33 -28.99
CA GLY A 340 20.71 15.07 -29.02
C GLY A 340 21.16 14.01 -28.01
N GLN A 341 22.10 14.35 -27.11
CA GLN A 341 22.61 13.40 -26.11
C GLN A 341 21.55 13.07 -25.07
N PRO A 342 21.55 11.84 -24.52
CA PRO A 342 20.68 11.47 -23.41
C PRO A 342 20.98 12.33 -22.17
N ILE A 343 19.94 12.86 -21.54
CA ILE A 343 20.04 13.65 -20.31
C ILE A 343 19.00 13.21 -19.27
N VAL A 344 19.27 13.52 -18.00
CA VAL A 344 18.27 13.42 -16.93
C VAL A 344 18.04 14.80 -16.31
N SER A 345 16.83 15.32 -16.45
CA SER A 345 16.38 16.56 -15.81
C SER A 345 15.89 16.27 -14.39
N ILE A 346 16.46 16.95 -13.40
CA ILE A 346 16.19 16.76 -11.98
C ILE A 346 15.57 18.03 -11.38
N THR A 347 14.55 17.85 -10.55
CA THR A 347 13.95 18.91 -9.73
C THR A 347 14.09 18.59 -8.25
N LEU A 348 14.67 19.53 -7.50
CA LEU A 348 14.86 19.43 -6.06
C LEU A 348 13.71 20.07 -5.26
N ASN A 349 13.56 19.66 -4.01
CA ASN A 349 12.74 20.39 -3.04
C ASN A 349 13.45 21.67 -2.57
N SER A 350 12.75 22.57 -1.86
CA SER A 350 13.30 23.87 -1.48
C SER A 350 14.54 23.79 -0.58
N ALA A 351 14.57 22.81 0.35
CA ALA A 351 15.70 22.61 1.26
C ALA A 351 16.94 22.12 0.50
N GLY A 352 16.76 21.11 -0.35
CA GLY A 352 17.80 20.57 -1.23
C GLY A 352 18.33 21.61 -2.20
N ALA A 353 17.44 22.39 -2.83
CA ALA A 353 17.83 23.46 -3.76
C ALA A 353 18.72 24.50 -3.08
N LYS A 354 18.40 24.92 -1.85
CA LYS A 354 19.20 25.89 -1.10
C LYS A 354 20.58 25.33 -0.74
N ARG A 355 20.64 24.08 -0.27
CA ARG A 355 21.90 23.38 0.06
C ARG A 355 22.77 23.20 -1.19
N PHE A 356 22.17 22.66 -2.25
CA PHE A 356 22.87 22.36 -3.50
C PHE A 356 23.36 23.63 -4.20
N SER A 357 22.55 24.68 -4.23
CA SER A 357 22.94 25.98 -4.80
C SER A 357 24.10 26.63 -4.05
N LYS A 358 24.14 26.54 -2.72
CA LYS A 358 25.29 27.03 -1.95
C LYS A 358 26.56 26.25 -2.29
N VAL A 359 26.51 24.92 -2.23
CA VAL A 359 27.69 24.08 -2.43
C VAL A 359 28.20 24.16 -3.88
N THR A 360 27.33 24.18 -4.88
CA THR A 360 27.74 24.31 -6.28
C THR A 360 28.29 25.71 -6.60
N GLY A 361 27.72 26.77 -6.01
CA GLY A 361 28.25 28.13 -6.16
C GLY A 361 29.67 28.30 -5.60
N GLU A 362 30.01 27.60 -4.52
CA GLU A 362 31.37 27.58 -3.95
C GLU A 362 32.36 26.69 -4.72
N ASN A 363 31.87 25.84 -5.65
CA ASN A 363 32.65 24.80 -6.31
C ASN A 363 32.49 24.79 -7.85
N VAL A 364 32.21 25.95 -8.46
CA VAL A 364 32.16 26.09 -9.92
C VAL A 364 33.51 25.69 -10.54
N LYS A 365 33.46 25.00 -11.69
CA LYS A 365 34.58 24.36 -12.42
C LYS A 365 35.22 23.15 -11.74
N LYS A 366 34.69 22.67 -10.60
CA LYS A 366 35.11 21.39 -10.00
C LYS A 366 34.22 20.27 -10.47
N ASP A 367 34.73 19.04 -10.41
CA ASP A 367 33.96 17.85 -10.78
C ASP A 367 33.12 17.36 -9.61
N MET A 368 31.95 16.87 -9.95
CA MET A 368 30.98 16.25 -9.06
C MET A 368 30.69 14.85 -9.58
N ALA A 369 30.71 13.88 -8.67
CA ALA A 369 30.33 12.51 -8.95
C ALA A 369 28.96 12.20 -8.35
N VAL A 370 28.24 11.33 -9.03
CA VAL A 370 27.02 10.70 -8.53
C VAL A 370 27.36 9.26 -8.16
N VAL A 371 27.18 8.92 -6.89
CA VAL A 371 27.41 7.59 -6.35
C VAL A 371 26.07 6.90 -6.18
N LEU A 372 25.91 5.74 -6.79
CA LEU A 372 24.83 4.82 -6.53
C LEU A 372 25.27 3.85 -5.44
N ILE A 373 24.50 3.84 -4.36
CA ILE A 373 24.68 2.92 -3.23
C ILE A 373 23.50 1.96 -3.27
N SER A 374 23.77 0.69 -3.54
CA SER A 374 22.76 -0.37 -3.60
C SER A 374 23.08 -1.41 -2.54
N ASN A 375 22.09 -1.78 -1.73
CA ASN A 375 22.24 -2.94 -0.85
C ASN A 375 21.68 -4.18 -1.55
N VAL A 376 22.54 -5.16 -1.75
CA VAL A 376 22.17 -6.48 -2.25
C VAL A 376 22.16 -7.43 -1.06
N SER A 377 20.98 -7.95 -0.74
CA SER A 377 20.82 -8.95 0.32
C SER A 377 20.90 -10.34 -0.27
N GLU A 378 21.89 -11.11 0.14
CA GLU A 378 22.03 -12.52 -0.20
C GLU A 378 21.72 -13.37 1.03
N THR A 379 20.95 -14.42 0.80
CA THR A 379 20.68 -15.43 1.82
C THR A 379 21.86 -16.38 1.88
N GLN A 380 22.63 -16.35 2.97
CA GLN A 380 23.73 -17.28 3.21
C GLN A 380 23.40 -18.22 4.37
N GLU A 381 23.66 -19.51 4.18
CA GLU A 381 23.54 -20.49 5.23
C GLU A 381 24.85 -20.53 6.03
N ILE A 382 24.83 -20.04 7.26
CA ILE A 382 25.98 -20.08 8.18
C ILE A 382 25.56 -20.92 9.38
N ASP A 383 26.26 -22.03 9.63
CA ASP A 383 26.02 -22.96 10.74
C ASP A 383 24.57 -23.49 10.82
N GLY A 384 23.96 -23.83 9.68
CA GLY A 384 22.59 -24.36 9.62
C GLY A 384 21.49 -23.35 9.99
N LYS A 385 21.85 -22.07 10.11
CA LYS A 385 20.90 -20.96 10.21
C LYS A 385 21.00 -20.11 8.95
N THR A 386 19.85 -19.85 8.37
CA THR A 386 19.70 -18.92 7.25
C THR A 386 19.94 -17.49 7.76
N VAL A 387 21.08 -16.88 7.40
CA VAL A 387 21.41 -15.50 7.78
C VAL A 387 21.39 -14.63 6.52
N LEU A 388 20.60 -13.56 6.56
CA LEU A 388 20.62 -12.53 5.51
C LEU A 388 21.91 -11.73 5.64
N LYS A 389 22.80 -11.83 4.65
CA LYS A 389 23.99 -10.99 4.54
C LYS A 389 23.71 -9.89 3.53
N THR A 390 23.77 -8.65 3.99
CA THR A 390 23.60 -7.48 3.14
C THR A 390 24.97 -6.97 2.73
N ASN A 391 25.25 -6.98 1.43
CA ASN A 391 26.43 -6.37 0.84
C ASN A 391 26.04 -5.01 0.25
N GLN A 392 26.69 -3.95 0.71
CA GLN A 392 26.56 -2.62 0.15
C GLN A 392 27.53 -2.49 -1.04
N VAL A 393 26.98 -2.23 -2.21
CA VAL A 393 27.74 -1.95 -3.43
C VAL A 393 27.66 -0.45 -3.69
N GLU A 394 28.82 0.21 -3.75
CA GLU A 394 28.95 1.63 -4.03
C GLU A 394 29.62 1.80 -5.39
N GLU A 395 28.91 2.35 -6.38
CA GLU A 395 29.44 2.58 -7.72
C GLU A 395 29.28 4.05 -8.14
N VAL A 396 30.29 4.61 -8.80
CA VAL A 396 30.19 5.94 -9.42
C VAL A 396 29.57 5.79 -10.80
N ILE A 397 28.33 6.27 -10.92
CA ILE A 397 27.55 6.17 -12.17
C ILE A 397 27.84 7.32 -13.13
N SER A 398 28.29 8.47 -12.64
CA SER A 398 28.56 9.63 -13.46
C SER A 398 29.55 10.56 -12.77
N VAL A 399 30.44 11.16 -13.55
CA VAL A 399 31.32 12.26 -13.13
C VAL A 399 31.13 13.41 -14.11
N ALA A 400 30.77 14.59 -13.61
CA ALA A 400 30.49 15.75 -14.43
C ALA A 400 31.05 17.03 -13.80
N THR A 401 31.48 17.97 -14.63
CA THR A 401 31.98 19.28 -14.16
C THR A 401 30.83 20.22 -13.84
N ILE A 402 30.91 20.90 -12.69
CA ILE A 402 29.96 21.95 -12.29
C ILE A 402 30.26 23.20 -13.14
N GLN A 403 29.45 23.47 -14.16
CA GLN A 403 29.66 24.62 -15.05
C GLN A 403 29.19 25.93 -14.44
N GLU A 404 28.10 25.88 -13.67
CA GLU A 404 27.46 27.04 -13.05
C GLU A 404 26.85 26.68 -11.69
N GLN A 405 26.39 27.70 -10.96
CA GLN A 405 25.67 27.51 -9.71
C GLN A 405 24.30 26.86 -9.98
N LEU A 406 24.16 25.59 -9.60
CA LEU A 406 22.95 24.81 -9.88
C LEU A 406 21.85 25.16 -8.87
N SER A 407 20.66 25.45 -9.37
CA SER A 407 19.52 25.85 -8.55
C SER A 407 18.58 24.67 -8.25
N LYS A 408 17.26 24.92 -8.25
CA LYS A 408 16.24 23.90 -8.02
C LYS A 408 16.15 22.88 -9.16
N ASN A 409 16.40 23.31 -10.39
CA ASN A 409 16.35 22.47 -11.57
C ASN A 409 17.76 22.38 -12.17
N PHE A 410 18.21 21.16 -12.48
CA PHE A 410 19.48 20.93 -13.16
C PHE A 410 19.40 19.67 -14.03
N GLN A 411 20.39 19.48 -14.90
CA GLN A 411 20.46 18.35 -15.82
C GLN A 411 21.76 17.56 -15.58
N ILE A 412 21.67 16.23 -15.68
CA ILE A 412 22.81 15.33 -15.79
C ILE A 412 22.96 14.97 -17.27
N SER A 413 24.14 15.22 -17.83
CA SER A 413 24.51 14.89 -19.21
C SER A 413 25.70 13.92 -19.23
N GLY A 414 26.11 13.46 -20.43
CA GLY A 414 27.23 12.54 -20.59
C GLY A 414 26.88 11.06 -20.34
N LEU A 415 25.60 10.71 -20.55
CA LEU A 415 25.10 9.33 -20.44
C LEU A 415 25.25 8.62 -21.79
N ASP A 416 25.63 7.34 -21.77
CA ASP A 416 26.00 6.58 -22.96
C ASP A 416 24.79 6.18 -23.80
N SER A 417 23.62 6.01 -23.17
CA SER A 417 22.42 5.58 -23.86
C SER A 417 21.13 6.21 -23.30
N PRO A 418 20.07 6.31 -24.13
CA PRO A 418 18.73 6.64 -23.64
C PRO A 418 18.24 5.69 -22.55
N GLN A 419 18.65 4.42 -22.61
CA GLN A 419 18.32 3.39 -21.64
C GLN A 419 18.91 3.70 -20.27
N GLU A 420 20.19 4.06 -20.23
CA GLU A 420 20.89 4.46 -19.01
C GLU A 420 20.26 5.72 -18.39
N ALA A 421 19.93 6.71 -19.21
CA ALA A 421 19.22 7.90 -18.74
C ALA A 421 17.85 7.56 -18.13
N HIS A 422 17.15 6.59 -18.70
CA HIS A 422 15.87 6.13 -18.18
C HIS A 422 16.01 5.41 -16.84
N GLU A 423 16.95 4.46 -16.74
CA GLU A 423 17.25 3.73 -15.49
C GLU A 423 17.66 4.68 -14.37
N LEU A 424 18.54 5.64 -14.68
CA LEU A 424 18.95 6.67 -13.74
C LEU A 424 17.77 7.54 -13.30
N ALA A 425 16.94 8.00 -14.25
CA ALA A 425 15.75 8.79 -13.93
C ALA A 425 14.76 8.03 -13.05
N MET A 426 14.54 6.73 -13.28
CA MET A 426 13.70 5.89 -12.42
C MET A 426 14.26 5.79 -11.01
N GLY A 427 15.56 5.47 -10.87
CA GLY A 427 16.23 5.40 -9.57
C GLY A 427 16.18 6.72 -8.79
N LEU A 428 16.33 7.85 -9.47
CA LEU A 428 16.23 9.19 -8.87
C LEU A 428 14.79 9.56 -8.47
N ARG A 429 13.78 9.19 -9.29
CA ARG A 429 12.37 9.55 -9.08
C ARG A 429 11.73 8.76 -7.94
N ASP A 430 12.10 7.49 -7.82
CA ASP A 430 11.51 6.59 -6.83
C ASP A 430 11.90 7.01 -5.39
N GLY A 431 12.95 7.81 -5.25
CA GLY A 431 13.41 8.40 -4.00
C GLY A 431 14.14 7.39 -3.11
N ALA A 432 14.99 7.92 -2.24
CA ALA A 432 15.67 7.11 -1.24
C ALA A 432 14.68 6.57 -0.21
N LEU A 433 14.89 5.31 0.20
CA LEU A 433 14.31 4.80 1.44
C LEU A 433 14.99 5.52 2.61
N ALA A 434 14.25 5.77 3.69
CA ALA A 434 14.80 6.30 4.93
C ALA A 434 15.82 5.34 5.55
N ALA A 435 15.53 4.05 5.46
CA ALA A 435 16.43 2.96 5.84
C ALA A 435 16.19 1.73 4.95
N PRO A 436 17.19 0.83 4.82
CA PRO A 436 17.05 -0.43 4.10
C PRO A 436 15.83 -1.22 4.56
N VAL A 437 15.22 -1.95 3.62
CA VAL A 437 14.09 -2.84 3.89
C VAL A 437 14.42 -4.24 3.38
N TYR A 438 14.06 -5.25 4.18
CA TYR A 438 14.33 -6.65 3.88
C TYR A 438 13.03 -7.43 3.83
N ILE A 439 12.88 -8.34 2.88
CA ILE A 439 11.70 -9.22 2.82
C ILE A 439 11.91 -10.34 3.85
N VAL A 440 11.07 -10.37 4.88
CA VAL A 440 11.08 -11.40 5.93
C VAL A 440 10.07 -12.52 5.68
N GLU A 441 9.03 -12.25 4.89
CA GLU A 441 8.04 -13.25 4.49
C GLU A 441 7.54 -12.96 3.08
N GLU A 442 7.34 -14.01 2.30
CA GLU A 442 6.74 -13.96 0.97
C GLU A 442 5.66 -15.02 0.85
N ARG A 443 4.50 -14.63 0.31
CA ARG A 443 3.46 -15.57 -0.12
C ARG A 443 2.97 -15.17 -1.49
N THR A 444 2.75 -16.16 -2.34
CA THR A 444 2.26 -15.95 -3.70
C THR A 444 1.05 -16.82 -3.91
N VAL A 445 -0.03 -16.22 -4.42
CA VAL A 445 -1.28 -16.90 -4.73
C VAL A 445 -1.51 -16.78 -6.23
N GLY A 446 -1.66 -17.92 -6.92
CA GLY A 446 -1.97 -17.93 -8.34
C GLY A 446 -3.41 -17.44 -8.62
N PRO A 447 -3.67 -16.72 -9.72
CA PRO A 447 -5.02 -16.27 -10.09
C PRO A 447 -6.03 -17.42 -10.22
N SER A 448 -5.61 -18.57 -10.76
CA SER A 448 -6.45 -19.76 -10.90
C SER A 448 -6.97 -20.29 -9.56
N MET A 449 -6.11 -20.35 -8.54
CA MET A 449 -6.49 -20.73 -7.17
C MET A 449 -7.46 -19.71 -6.57
N GLY A 450 -7.26 -18.43 -6.84
CA GLY A 450 -8.16 -17.36 -6.41
C GLY A 450 -9.56 -17.50 -7.02
N GLN A 451 -9.64 -17.74 -8.33
CA GLN A 451 -10.91 -17.94 -9.03
C GLN A 451 -11.65 -19.19 -8.53
N GLU A 452 -10.95 -20.31 -8.34
CA GLU A 452 -11.53 -21.54 -7.80
C GLU A 452 -12.08 -21.31 -6.38
N ASN A 453 -11.36 -20.55 -5.55
CA ASN A 453 -11.81 -20.17 -4.22
C ASN A 453 -13.07 -19.27 -4.25
N ILE A 454 -13.16 -18.34 -5.18
CA ILE A 454 -14.36 -17.51 -5.38
C ILE A 454 -15.55 -18.40 -5.75
N GLU A 455 -15.38 -19.29 -6.74
CA GLU A 455 -16.46 -20.15 -7.22
C GLU A 455 -16.97 -21.09 -6.13
N LYS A 456 -16.06 -21.78 -5.43
CA LYS A 456 -16.43 -22.65 -4.31
C LYS A 456 -17.08 -21.89 -3.16
N GLY A 457 -16.54 -20.72 -2.81
CA GLY A 457 -17.09 -19.87 -1.74
C GLY A 457 -18.48 -19.35 -2.06
N PHE A 458 -18.70 -18.88 -3.29
CA PHE A 458 -20.01 -18.44 -3.77
C PHE A 458 -21.01 -19.61 -3.80
N ASN A 459 -20.64 -20.75 -4.38
CA ASN A 459 -21.49 -21.93 -4.44
C ASN A 459 -21.85 -22.45 -3.05
N SER A 460 -20.90 -22.48 -2.10
CA SER A 460 -21.16 -22.86 -0.71
C SER A 460 -22.18 -21.94 -0.05
N ASN A 461 -22.03 -20.63 -0.20
CA ASN A 461 -22.98 -19.65 0.36
C ASN A 461 -24.35 -19.74 -0.29
N PHE A 462 -24.41 -19.94 -1.60
CA PHE A 462 -25.66 -20.07 -2.34
C PHE A 462 -26.44 -21.32 -1.93
N TRP A 463 -25.81 -22.50 -1.94
CA TRP A 463 -26.47 -23.74 -1.52
C TRP A 463 -26.84 -23.74 -0.04
N GLY A 464 -26.00 -23.13 0.82
CA GLY A 464 -26.33 -22.91 2.22
C GLY A 464 -27.56 -22.03 2.40
N PHE A 465 -27.65 -20.92 1.67
CA PHE A 465 -28.82 -20.04 1.66
C PHE A 465 -30.09 -20.79 1.20
N VAL A 466 -30.00 -21.55 0.11
CA VAL A 466 -31.13 -22.34 -0.40
C VAL A 466 -31.60 -23.37 0.63
N ALA A 467 -30.69 -24.07 1.30
CA ALA A 467 -31.03 -25.05 2.33
C ALA A 467 -31.74 -24.40 3.53
N VAL A 468 -31.24 -23.24 4.01
CA VAL A 468 -31.88 -22.48 5.10
C VAL A 468 -33.28 -22.01 4.70
N VAL A 469 -33.43 -21.45 3.50
CA VAL A 469 -34.74 -21.02 2.97
C VAL A 469 -35.70 -22.21 2.89
N ALA A 470 -35.27 -23.34 2.33
CA ALA A 470 -36.10 -24.54 2.24
C ALA A 470 -36.56 -25.03 3.63
N PHE A 471 -35.64 -25.07 4.61
CA PHE A 471 -35.98 -25.41 5.98
C PHE A 471 -37.02 -24.46 6.58
N MET A 472 -36.82 -23.14 6.43
CA MET A 472 -37.75 -22.13 6.96
C MET A 472 -39.13 -22.22 6.33
N LEU A 473 -39.20 -22.46 5.01
CA LEU A 473 -40.47 -22.64 4.31
C LEU A 473 -41.23 -23.88 4.78
N VAL A 474 -40.53 -25.01 4.99
CA VAL A 474 -41.14 -26.25 5.47
C VAL A 474 -41.59 -26.12 6.92
N TYR A 475 -40.73 -25.59 7.80
CA TYR A 475 -40.98 -25.57 9.23
C TYR A 475 -41.92 -24.44 9.67
N TYR A 476 -41.79 -23.23 9.11
CA TYR A 476 -42.57 -22.04 9.50
C TYR A 476 -43.64 -21.59 8.49
N ARG A 477 -43.80 -22.30 7.36
CA ARG A 477 -44.81 -22.02 6.32
C ARG A 477 -44.80 -20.55 5.87
N MET A 478 -45.86 -19.79 6.16
CA MET A 478 -45.97 -18.39 5.72
C MET A 478 -45.01 -17.46 6.46
N PHE A 479 -44.78 -17.68 7.76
CA PHE A 479 -43.71 -16.97 8.46
C PHE A 479 -42.33 -17.36 7.94
N GLY A 480 -42.18 -18.59 7.45
CA GLY A 480 -41.00 -19.04 6.72
C GLY A 480 -40.70 -18.19 5.48
N VAL A 481 -41.72 -17.84 4.70
CA VAL A 481 -41.58 -16.96 3.53
C VAL A 481 -41.12 -15.56 3.95
N ILE A 482 -41.72 -15.00 5.00
CA ILE A 482 -41.38 -13.67 5.50
C ILE A 482 -39.94 -13.63 6.02
N SER A 483 -39.56 -14.61 6.84
CA SER A 483 -38.19 -14.75 7.34
C SER A 483 -37.18 -14.95 6.22
N SER A 484 -37.52 -15.71 5.18
CA SER A 484 -36.66 -15.94 4.01
C SER A 484 -36.46 -14.66 3.19
N LEU A 485 -37.52 -13.86 2.99
CA LEU A 485 -37.38 -12.57 2.29
C LEU A 485 -36.58 -11.56 3.11
N ALA A 486 -36.79 -11.51 4.43
CA ALA A 486 -35.97 -10.70 5.32
C ALA A 486 -34.50 -11.14 5.26
N LEU A 487 -34.22 -12.45 5.20
CA LEU A 487 -32.85 -12.95 5.04
C LEU A 487 -32.24 -12.53 3.69
N ALA A 488 -33.00 -12.60 2.59
CA ALA A 488 -32.54 -12.14 1.27
C ALA A 488 -32.21 -10.63 1.28
N VAL A 489 -33.06 -9.82 1.91
CA VAL A 489 -32.83 -8.38 2.09
C VAL A 489 -31.60 -8.11 2.96
N ASN A 490 -31.34 -8.93 3.97
CA ASN A 490 -30.11 -8.83 4.77
C ASN A 490 -28.86 -9.06 3.90
N GLY A 491 -28.83 -10.14 3.10
CA GLY A 491 -27.72 -10.41 2.18
C GLY A 491 -27.50 -9.27 1.19
N LEU A 492 -28.58 -8.72 0.63
CA LEU A 492 -28.53 -7.56 -0.26
C LEU A 492 -27.91 -6.32 0.42
N PHE A 493 -28.31 -6.00 1.65
CA PHE A 493 -27.71 -4.89 2.39
C PHE A 493 -26.25 -5.14 2.76
N LEU A 494 -25.88 -6.38 3.10
CA LEU A 494 -24.49 -6.72 3.37
C LEU A 494 -23.61 -6.46 2.14
N PHE A 495 -24.01 -6.94 0.96
CA PHE A 495 -23.28 -6.70 -0.28
C PHE A 495 -23.23 -5.22 -0.66
N ALA A 496 -24.32 -4.49 -0.48
CA ALA A 496 -24.37 -3.06 -0.75
C ALA A 496 -23.43 -2.26 0.18
N LEU A 497 -23.40 -2.57 1.48
CA LEU A 497 -22.52 -1.89 2.42
C LEU A 497 -21.04 -2.19 2.18
N LEU A 498 -20.71 -3.44 1.83
CA LEU A 498 -19.34 -3.82 1.46
C LEU A 498 -18.86 -3.03 0.23
N SER A 499 -19.73 -2.86 -0.77
CA SER A 499 -19.46 -2.03 -1.96
C SER A 499 -19.32 -0.54 -1.62
N ILE A 500 -20.24 0.03 -0.84
CA ILE A 500 -20.21 1.45 -0.44
C ILE A 500 -18.94 1.81 0.32
N ILE A 501 -18.51 0.94 1.24
CA ILE A 501 -17.32 1.17 2.07
C ILE A 501 -16.03 0.88 1.27
N GLY A 502 -16.13 0.16 0.15
CA GLY A 502 -14.97 -0.32 -0.61
C GLY A 502 -14.17 -1.38 0.16
N ALA A 503 -14.82 -2.12 1.06
CA ALA A 503 -14.16 -3.12 1.89
C ALA A 503 -13.65 -4.29 1.04
N THR A 504 -12.44 -4.76 1.34
CA THR A 504 -11.82 -5.87 0.62
C THR A 504 -12.38 -7.21 1.08
N LEU A 505 -13.02 -7.93 0.16
CA LEU A 505 -13.53 -9.27 0.39
C LEU A 505 -12.38 -10.29 0.28
N THR A 506 -12.17 -11.07 1.33
CA THR A 506 -11.18 -12.15 1.39
C THR A 506 -11.87 -13.52 1.46
N LEU A 507 -11.10 -14.62 1.37
CA LEU A 507 -11.67 -15.96 1.55
C LEU A 507 -12.28 -16.15 2.95
N PRO A 508 -11.61 -15.74 4.05
CA PRO A 508 -12.28 -15.66 5.36
C PRO A 508 -13.49 -14.73 5.34
N GLY A 509 -13.45 -13.62 4.62
CA GLY A 509 -14.63 -12.76 4.40
C GLY A 509 -15.84 -13.51 3.84
N LEU A 510 -15.65 -14.37 2.83
CA LEU A 510 -16.71 -15.24 2.28
C LEU A 510 -17.28 -16.19 3.33
N ALA A 511 -16.43 -16.77 4.20
CA ALA A 511 -16.88 -17.57 5.34
C ALA A 511 -17.65 -16.72 6.37
N GLY A 512 -17.26 -15.46 6.56
CA GLY A 512 -18.00 -14.47 7.35
C GLY A 512 -19.40 -14.21 6.79
N ILE A 513 -19.55 -14.16 5.46
CA ILE A 513 -20.88 -14.06 4.83
C ILE A 513 -21.72 -15.30 5.15
N ALA A 514 -21.14 -16.50 5.05
CA ALA A 514 -21.82 -17.74 5.40
C ALA A 514 -22.31 -17.73 6.85
N LEU A 515 -21.41 -17.37 7.77
CA LEU A 515 -21.69 -17.31 9.21
C LEU A 515 -22.75 -16.25 9.54
N THR A 516 -22.66 -15.07 8.94
CA THR A 516 -23.63 -13.98 9.17
C THR A 516 -25.01 -14.32 8.62
N LEU A 517 -25.11 -15.00 7.47
CA LEU A 517 -26.39 -15.50 6.97
C LEU A 517 -27.01 -16.54 7.91
N GLY A 518 -26.20 -17.43 8.48
CA GLY A 518 -26.64 -18.38 9.52
C GLY A 518 -27.16 -17.67 10.77
N MET A 519 -26.36 -16.79 11.37
CA MET A 519 -26.79 -16.05 12.57
C MET A 519 -27.97 -15.10 12.29
N ALA A 520 -28.10 -14.59 11.06
CA ALA A 520 -29.21 -13.72 10.71
C ALA A 520 -30.57 -14.42 10.67
N ILE A 521 -30.59 -15.74 10.45
CA ILE A 521 -31.86 -16.47 10.52
C ILE A 521 -32.30 -16.70 11.97
N ASP A 522 -31.36 -16.80 12.93
CA ASP A 522 -31.67 -17.03 14.35
C ASP A 522 -32.57 -15.95 14.94
N ALA A 523 -32.37 -14.68 14.59
CA ALA A 523 -33.24 -13.60 15.02
C ALA A 523 -34.69 -13.79 14.55
N ASN A 524 -34.87 -14.26 13.31
CA ASN A 524 -36.19 -14.56 12.75
C ASN A 524 -36.80 -15.82 13.38
N VAL A 525 -36.01 -16.85 13.66
CA VAL A 525 -36.43 -18.07 14.38
C VAL A 525 -36.92 -17.72 15.77
N LEU A 526 -36.18 -16.90 16.52
CA LEU A 526 -36.57 -16.48 17.87
C LEU A 526 -37.90 -15.71 17.87
N ILE A 527 -38.10 -14.82 16.91
CA ILE A 527 -39.38 -14.10 16.74
C ILE A 527 -40.51 -15.09 16.46
N ASN A 528 -40.31 -16.02 15.52
CA ASN A 528 -41.34 -16.98 15.15
C ASN A 528 -41.72 -17.92 16.29
N GLU A 529 -40.74 -18.44 17.04
CA GLU A 529 -41.00 -19.26 18.22
C GLU A 529 -41.69 -18.46 19.32
N ARG A 530 -41.28 -17.20 19.56
CA ARG A 530 -41.97 -16.38 20.55
C ARG A 530 -43.42 -16.12 20.18
N ILE A 531 -43.72 -15.91 18.89
CA ILE A 531 -45.10 -15.80 18.41
C ILE A 531 -45.87 -17.12 18.63
N ARG A 532 -45.26 -18.28 18.34
CA ARG A 532 -45.87 -19.59 18.61
C ARG A 532 -46.15 -19.82 20.09
N GLU A 533 -45.25 -19.42 20.98
CA GLU A 533 -45.44 -19.50 22.44
C GLU A 533 -46.65 -18.68 22.89
N GLU A 534 -46.78 -17.43 22.43
CA GLU A 534 -47.92 -16.57 22.77
C GLU A 534 -49.24 -17.12 22.20
N LEU A 535 -49.22 -17.69 20.99
CA LEU A 535 -50.39 -18.34 20.40
C LEU A 535 -50.80 -19.59 21.19
N ARG A 536 -49.85 -20.41 21.64
CA ARG A 536 -50.11 -21.58 22.49
C ARG A 536 -50.63 -21.19 23.87
N ALA A 537 -50.21 -20.02 24.39
CA ALA A 537 -50.75 -19.43 25.61
C ALA A 537 -52.16 -18.84 25.43
N GLY A 538 -52.74 -18.90 24.23
CA GLY A 538 -54.11 -18.46 23.94
C GLY A 538 -54.24 -16.99 23.57
N ALA A 539 -53.13 -16.26 23.35
CA ALA A 539 -53.20 -14.88 22.92
C ALA A 539 -53.79 -14.76 21.50
N PRO A 540 -54.63 -13.74 21.24
CA PRO A 540 -55.17 -13.55 19.90
C PRO A 540 -54.04 -13.27 18.89
N PRO A 541 -54.17 -13.73 17.63
CA PRO A 541 -53.12 -13.64 16.60
C PRO A 541 -52.38 -12.30 16.47
N GLN A 542 -53.10 -11.18 16.51
CA GLN A 542 -52.51 -9.85 16.41
C GLN A 542 -51.69 -9.46 17.65
N GLN A 543 -52.15 -9.86 18.83
CA GLN A 543 -51.46 -9.61 20.08
C GLN A 543 -50.22 -10.50 20.21
N ALA A 544 -50.31 -11.77 19.79
CA ALA A 544 -49.18 -12.68 19.74
C ALA A 544 -48.05 -12.16 18.84
N ILE A 545 -48.38 -11.62 17.65
CA ILE A 545 -47.40 -10.98 16.77
C ILE A 545 -46.74 -9.77 17.47
N PHE A 546 -47.54 -8.88 18.06
CA PHE A 546 -47.00 -7.69 18.72
C PHE A 546 -46.08 -8.06 19.90
N ALA A 547 -46.53 -8.95 20.78
CA ALA A 547 -45.78 -9.43 21.92
C ALA A 547 -44.52 -10.20 21.51
N GLY A 548 -44.59 -10.98 20.41
CA GLY A 548 -43.45 -11.70 19.85
C GLY A 548 -42.31 -10.78 19.45
N TYR A 549 -42.58 -9.75 18.64
CA TYR A 549 -41.56 -8.78 18.24
C TYR A 549 -41.05 -7.91 19.41
N ASP A 550 -41.94 -7.53 20.33
CA ASP A 550 -41.59 -6.67 21.47
C ASP A 550 -40.66 -7.38 22.46
N ARG A 551 -40.96 -8.65 22.78
CA ARG A 551 -40.18 -9.46 23.71
C ARG A 551 -38.89 -10.00 23.08
N ALA A 552 -38.92 -10.38 21.81
CA ALA A 552 -37.73 -10.92 21.13
C ALA A 552 -36.64 -9.84 20.91
N TRP A 553 -37.01 -8.54 20.85
CA TRP A 553 -36.06 -7.46 20.58
C TRP A 553 -34.88 -7.42 21.57
N GLY A 554 -35.15 -7.53 22.88
CA GLY A 554 -34.09 -7.50 23.90
C GLY A 554 -33.09 -8.64 23.74
N THR A 555 -33.59 -9.87 23.56
CA THR A 555 -32.74 -11.05 23.36
C THR A 555 -31.93 -10.99 22.06
N ILE A 556 -32.52 -10.48 20.98
CA ILE A 556 -31.83 -10.27 19.70
C ILE A 556 -30.72 -9.25 19.84
N LEU A 557 -30.98 -8.13 20.54
CA LEU A 557 -29.99 -7.10 20.78
C LEU A 557 -28.82 -7.63 21.61
N ASP A 558 -29.10 -8.35 22.70
CA ASP A 558 -28.08 -8.88 23.61
C ASP A 558 -27.17 -9.92 22.91
N SER A 559 -27.76 -10.85 22.16
CA SER A 559 -27.00 -11.88 21.42
C SER A 559 -26.15 -11.30 20.29
N ASN A 560 -26.64 -10.28 19.59
CA ASN A 560 -25.89 -9.63 18.53
C ASN A 560 -24.83 -8.66 19.06
N LEU A 561 -25.09 -7.96 20.16
CA LEU A 561 -24.15 -6.99 20.74
C LEU A 561 -22.88 -7.67 21.25
N THR A 562 -23.01 -8.83 21.89
CA THR A 562 -21.85 -9.63 22.34
C THR A 562 -20.98 -10.07 21.16
N THR A 563 -21.61 -10.56 20.08
CA THR A 563 -20.91 -10.93 18.85
C THR A 563 -20.29 -9.73 18.14
N LEU A 564 -20.95 -8.57 18.18
CA LEU A 564 -20.44 -7.31 17.62
C LEU A 564 -19.19 -6.84 18.37
N ILE A 565 -19.15 -6.95 19.70
CA ILE A 565 -17.97 -6.61 20.50
C ILE A 565 -16.78 -7.49 20.10
N ALA A 566 -17.00 -8.80 19.93
CA ALA A 566 -15.96 -9.72 19.45
C ALA A 566 -15.50 -9.35 18.03
N GLY A 567 -16.43 -9.01 17.13
CA GLY A 567 -16.11 -8.52 15.78
C GLY A 567 -15.27 -7.24 15.78
N ILE A 568 -15.59 -6.26 16.64
CA ILE A 568 -14.82 -5.02 16.79
C ILE A 568 -13.41 -5.32 17.32
N ALA A 569 -13.28 -6.22 18.29
CA ALA A 569 -11.97 -6.64 18.79
C ALA A 569 -11.13 -7.30 17.69
N LEU A 570 -11.73 -8.19 16.87
CA LEU A 570 -11.06 -8.78 15.71
C LEU A 570 -10.69 -7.74 14.65
N PHE A 571 -11.50 -6.70 14.46
CA PHE A 571 -11.18 -5.62 13.52
C PHE A 571 -10.00 -4.75 13.99
N MET A 572 -9.91 -4.47 15.30
CA MET A 572 -8.86 -3.65 15.89
C MET A 572 -7.52 -4.41 16.01
N LEU A 573 -7.56 -5.68 16.40
CA LEU A 573 -6.37 -6.49 16.69
C LEU A 573 -5.95 -7.40 15.52
N GLY A 574 -6.88 -7.72 14.62
CA GLY A 574 -6.64 -8.59 13.48
C GLY A 574 -5.86 -7.91 12.36
N SER A 575 -5.09 -8.71 11.62
CA SER A 575 -4.36 -8.27 10.43
C SER A 575 -4.85 -8.98 9.17
N GLY A 576 -4.69 -8.33 8.02
CA GLY A 576 -4.98 -8.89 6.70
C GLY A 576 -6.35 -9.57 6.60
N PRO A 577 -6.43 -10.89 6.33
CA PRO A 577 -7.70 -11.59 6.13
C PRO A 577 -8.65 -11.60 7.34
N ILE A 578 -8.13 -11.60 8.57
CA ILE A 578 -8.96 -11.60 9.79
C ILE A 578 -9.74 -10.29 9.91
N LYS A 579 -9.12 -9.17 9.52
CA LYS A 579 -9.77 -7.86 9.50
C LYS A 579 -10.91 -7.84 8.47
N GLY A 580 -10.72 -8.46 7.30
CA GLY A 580 -11.76 -8.63 6.30
C GLY A 580 -12.96 -9.44 6.82
N PHE A 581 -12.71 -10.56 7.49
CA PHE A 581 -13.75 -11.34 8.18
C PHE A 581 -14.49 -10.51 9.21
N ALA A 582 -13.77 -9.74 10.04
CA ALA A 582 -14.37 -8.91 11.08
C ALA A 582 -15.29 -7.82 10.52
N VAL A 583 -14.92 -7.17 9.41
CA VAL A 583 -15.77 -6.19 8.73
C VAL A 583 -17.07 -6.82 8.27
N VAL A 584 -17.00 -7.97 7.60
CA VAL A 584 -18.19 -8.70 7.13
C VAL A 584 -19.07 -9.10 8.30
N LEU A 585 -18.48 -9.61 9.38
CA LEU A 585 -19.21 -10.01 10.59
C LEU A 585 -19.96 -8.82 11.22
N CYS A 586 -19.28 -7.71 11.47
CA CYS A 586 -19.87 -6.51 12.05
C CYS A 586 -21.00 -5.94 11.19
N LEU A 587 -20.77 -5.80 9.88
CA LEU A 587 -21.79 -5.30 8.95
C LEU A 587 -22.98 -6.25 8.86
N GLY A 588 -22.73 -7.56 8.78
CA GLY A 588 -23.77 -8.59 8.70
C GLY A 588 -24.67 -8.62 9.94
N ILE A 589 -24.11 -8.39 11.13
CA ILE A 589 -24.89 -8.26 12.37
C ILE A 589 -25.78 -7.02 12.32
N LEU A 590 -25.25 -5.87 11.92
CA LEU A 590 -26.00 -4.62 11.84
C LEU A 590 -27.15 -4.71 10.82
N THR A 591 -26.89 -5.27 9.64
CA THR A 591 -27.92 -5.45 8.59
C THR A 591 -28.95 -6.50 9.00
N SER A 592 -28.51 -7.55 9.70
CA SER A 592 -29.40 -8.60 10.24
C SER A 592 -30.41 -8.02 11.22
N MET A 593 -29.95 -7.24 12.21
CA MET A 593 -30.84 -6.61 13.19
C MET A 593 -31.87 -5.70 12.52
N PHE A 594 -31.44 -4.91 11.52
CA PHE A 594 -32.35 -4.07 10.76
C PHE A 594 -33.38 -4.90 9.99
N SER A 595 -32.95 -5.94 9.28
CA SER A 595 -33.85 -6.75 8.46
C SER A 595 -34.83 -7.59 9.30
N ALA A 596 -34.32 -8.31 10.30
CA ALA A 596 -35.13 -9.20 11.14
C ALA A 596 -36.17 -8.45 11.98
N VAL A 597 -35.93 -7.19 12.35
CA VAL A 597 -36.84 -6.45 13.25
C VAL A 597 -37.67 -5.42 12.50
N THR A 598 -37.08 -4.72 11.53
CA THR A 598 -37.76 -3.63 10.82
C THR A 598 -38.46 -4.15 9.57
N VAL A 599 -37.74 -4.86 8.70
CA VAL A 599 -38.27 -5.36 7.42
C VAL A 599 -39.28 -6.49 7.65
N SER A 600 -38.92 -7.49 8.45
CA SER A 600 -39.80 -8.62 8.80
C SER A 600 -41.11 -8.13 9.44
N ARG A 601 -41.04 -7.22 10.44
CA ARG A 601 -42.23 -6.66 11.10
C ARG A 601 -43.09 -5.83 10.16
N ALA A 602 -42.49 -5.08 9.24
CA ALA A 602 -43.23 -4.36 8.21
C ALA A 602 -43.98 -5.32 7.28
N MET A 603 -43.34 -6.40 6.84
CA MET A 603 -43.98 -7.43 6.01
C MET A 603 -45.13 -8.14 6.73
N VAL A 604 -44.93 -8.56 7.99
CA VAL A 604 -46.00 -9.18 8.78
C VAL A 604 -47.19 -8.23 8.93
N ASN A 605 -46.95 -6.95 9.21
CA ASN A 605 -48.02 -5.96 9.32
C ASN A 605 -48.70 -5.67 7.96
N LEU A 606 -47.98 -5.71 6.86
CA LEU A 606 -48.56 -5.54 5.52
C LEU A 606 -49.50 -6.71 5.18
N MET A 607 -49.11 -7.94 5.50
CA MET A 607 -49.87 -9.15 5.18
C MET A 607 -51.03 -9.42 6.16
N TYR A 608 -50.82 -9.20 7.45
CA TYR A 608 -51.78 -9.56 8.50
C TYR A 608 -52.44 -8.35 9.17
N GLY A 609 -51.87 -7.14 9.08
CA GLY A 609 -52.37 -5.95 9.79
C GLY A 609 -53.70 -5.40 9.29
N SER A 610 -54.16 -5.76 8.09
CA SER A 610 -55.45 -5.35 7.53
C SER A 610 -56.63 -6.26 7.92
N LYS A 611 -56.37 -7.46 8.45
CA LYS A 611 -57.42 -8.43 8.83
C LYS A 611 -57.79 -8.28 10.31
N SER A 612 -58.96 -7.71 10.57
CA SER A 612 -59.49 -7.46 11.92
C SER A 612 -59.95 -8.72 12.67
N ARG A 613 -60.26 -9.81 11.95
CA ARG A 613 -60.60 -11.13 12.51
C ARG A 613 -59.70 -12.20 11.90
N LEU A 614 -58.50 -12.36 12.45
CA LEU A 614 -57.63 -13.51 12.16
C LEU A 614 -57.93 -14.59 13.19
N GLU A 615 -58.49 -15.71 12.75
CA GLU A 615 -58.77 -16.87 13.62
C GLU A 615 -57.57 -17.83 13.70
N LYS A 616 -56.74 -17.90 12.64
CA LYS A 616 -55.55 -18.75 12.57
C LYS A 616 -54.44 -18.08 11.77
N ILE A 617 -53.19 -18.34 12.15
CA ILE A 617 -52.02 -17.98 11.35
C ILE A 617 -51.25 -19.26 11.00
N ALA A 618 -50.74 -19.34 9.78
CA ALA A 618 -49.87 -20.42 9.34
C ALA A 618 -48.43 -20.12 9.78
N ILE A 619 -48.09 -20.52 11.00
CA ILE A 619 -46.76 -20.42 11.60
C ILE A 619 -46.22 -21.79 11.99
#